data_AF-A0A1V9YZP6-F1
#
_entry.id   AF-A0A1V9YZP6-F1
#
_cell.length_a   1.000
_cell.length_b   1.000
_cell.length_c   1.000
_cell.angle_alpha   90.00
_cell.angle_beta   90.00
_cell.angle_gamma   90.00
#
_symmetry.space_group_name_H-M   'P 1'
#
loop_
_entity.id
_entity.type
_entity.pdbx_description
1 polymer ?
#
loop_
_entity_poly.entity_id
_entity_poly.type
_entity_poly.pdbx_seq_one_letter_code
_entity_poly.pdbx_strand_id
1 'polypeptide(L)'
;MHSTAHVRLDQTRVEILRSAVRLPKGQLKPSRRCIYFVLKVQEGASYRIVEHSWSVFRSFQSAVMGVDKHECHGLCAALQHAMRHQLRLPVKKVGFRTWCKIHLHHHTETTIELFREHFQDFLDLLLFLLQEPQARCAAFGELPASRAEILRVDVRAPKPTKDDVIFLLRVHDAGENYGVQQSWTAFDNLRNDLLRVLAPGHVCDGVCPWLWEELRHNFDFPTKKVGFFTWLDLRLQRQTTATIEVYREHFQQLLDALVGLLCQTRIHCERFHGVYTVVAKFLTSDPKDALQCVV
;
A
#
# COMPACT_ATOMS: atom_id res chain seq x y z
N MET A 1 -15.67 -22.14 24.48
CA MET A 1 -14.89 -21.04 25.09
C MET A 1 -13.49 -21.06 24.50
N HIS A 2 -13.27 -20.36 23.39
CA HIS A 2 -11.92 -20.20 22.83
C HIS A 2 -11.27 -18.99 23.51
N SER A 3 -10.28 -19.27 24.35
CA SER A 3 -9.40 -18.27 24.94
C SER A 3 -8.59 -17.62 23.81
N THR A 4 -8.88 -16.35 23.51
CA THR A 4 -8.02 -15.49 22.70
C THR A 4 -6.69 -15.35 23.43
N ALA A 5 -5.69 -16.12 23.00
CA ALA A 5 -4.34 -15.99 23.50
C ALA A 5 -3.82 -14.60 23.14
N HIS A 6 -3.78 -13.68 24.12
CA HIS A 6 -3.09 -12.41 23.98
C HIS A 6 -1.62 -12.69 23.64
N VAL A 7 -1.22 -12.36 22.41
CA VAL A 7 0.17 -12.49 21.97
C VAL A 7 1.06 -11.68 22.90
N ARG A 8 1.93 -12.37 23.63
CA ARG A 8 2.86 -11.81 24.60
C ARG A 8 4.11 -11.30 23.86
N LEU A 9 4.10 -10.01 23.52
CA LEU A 9 5.18 -9.34 22.78
C LEU A 9 6.51 -9.24 23.56
N ASP A 10 6.50 -9.49 24.87
CA ASP A 10 7.66 -9.51 25.77
C ASP A 10 8.70 -10.58 25.40
N GLN A 11 8.30 -11.59 24.63
CA GLN A 11 9.18 -12.66 24.16
C GLN A 11 9.35 -12.68 22.64
N THR A 12 8.85 -11.65 21.94
CA THR A 12 8.95 -11.55 20.49
C THR A 12 10.26 -10.88 20.10
N ARG A 13 11.05 -11.53 19.26
CA ARG A 13 12.23 -10.94 18.60
C ARG A 13 12.09 -11.09 17.10
N VAL A 14 12.46 -10.05 16.35
CA VAL A 14 12.41 -10.09 14.88
C VAL A 14 13.77 -9.71 14.30
N GLU A 15 14.30 -10.55 13.42
CA GLU A 15 15.59 -10.35 12.78
C GLU A 15 15.44 -10.52 11.25
N ILE A 16 15.88 -9.53 10.47
CA ILE A 16 15.98 -9.61 9.03
C ILE A 16 17.28 -10.31 8.65
N LEU A 17 17.20 -11.62 8.43
CA LEU A 17 18.34 -12.48 8.13
C LEU A 17 19.05 -12.09 6.84
N ARG A 18 18.27 -11.74 5.80
CA ARG A 18 18.80 -11.40 4.47
C ARG A 18 17.77 -10.69 3.62
N SER A 19 18.25 -10.01 2.58
CA SER A 19 17.44 -9.61 1.43
C SER A 19 17.55 -10.62 0.29
N ALA A 20 16.43 -10.96 -0.34
CA ALA A 20 16.36 -11.77 -1.54
C ALA A 20 15.88 -10.92 -2.72
N VAL A 21 16.59 -11.03 -3.85
CA VAL A 21 16.24 -10.35 -5.09
C VAL A 21 15.73 -11.37 -6.11
N ARG A 22 14.46 -11.25 -6.49
CA ARG A 22 13.80 -12.13 -7.45
C ARG A 22 13.49 -11.35 -8.72
N LEU A 23 14.41 -11.42 -9.68
CA LEU A 23 14.26 -10.77 -10.98
C LEU A 23 13.40 -11.62 -11.91
N PRO A 24 12.31 -11.07 -12.49
CA PRO A 24 11.61 -11.69 -13.61
C PRO A 24 12.55 -11.93 -14.79
N LYS A 25 12.27 -12.97 -15.59
CA LYS A 25 13.03 -13.26 -16.82
C LYS A 25 13.06 -12.02 -17.72
N GLY A 26 14.26 -11.63 -18.16
CA GLY A 26 14.48 -10.46 -19.02
C GLY A 26 14.69 -9.14 -18.29
N GLN A 27 14.64 -9.10 -16.96
CA GLN A 27 14.90 -7.89 -16.19
C GLN A 27 16.35 -7.84 -15.68
N LEU A 28 17.10 -6.81 -16.10
CA LEU A 28 18.51 -6.64 -15.75
C LEU A 28 18.74 -5.92 -14.41
N LYS A 29 17.73 -5.24 -13.87
CA LYS A 29 17.87 -4.37 -12.69
C LYS A 29 16.70 -4.57 -11.71
N PRO A 30 16.98 -4.75 -10.41
CA PRO A 30 15.94 -4.95 -9.42
C PRO A 30 15.18 -3.65 -9.13
N SER A 31 13.87 -3.79 -9.11
CA SER A 31 12.95 -2.77 -8.59
C SER A 31 12.50 -3.17 -7.18
N ARG A 32 11.86 -2.25 -6.45
CA ARG A 32 11.29 -2.54 -5.11
C ARG A 32 10.36 -3.76 -5.10
N ARG A 33 9.67 -4.04 -6.21
CA ARG A 33 8.77 -5.20 -6.37
C ARG A 33 9.49 -6.55 -6.43
N CYS A 34 10.79 -6.52 -6.71
CA CYS A 34 11.63 -7.70 -6.84
C CYS A 34 12.44 -7.96 -5.56
N ILE A 35 12.33 -7.11 -4.54
CA ILE A 35 13.14 -7.20 -3.33
C ILE A 35 12.27 -7.66 -2.17
N TYR A 36 12.73 -8.73 -1.53
CA TYR A 36 12.09 -9.37 -0.39
C TYR A 36 13.06 -9.39 0.77
N PHE A 37 12.54 -9.26 1.98
CA PHE A 37 13.30 -9.41 3.21
C PHE A 37 12.82 -10.70 3.88
N VAL A 38 13.78 -11.52 4.32
CA VAL A 38 13.51 -12.76 5.02
C VAL A 38 13.69 -12.49 6.51
N LEU A 39 12.60 -12.57 7.26
CA LEU A 39 12.56 -12.30 8.69
C LEU A 39 12.50 -13.61 9.45
N LYS A 40 13.23 -13.68 10.56
CA LYS A 40 13.05 -14.66 11.62
C LYS A 40 12.26 -14.01 12.74
N VAL A 41 11.07 -14.52 13.02
CA VAL A 41 10.23 -14.08 14.13
C VAL A 41 10.33 -15.16 15.21
N GLN A 42 10.98 -14.83 16.32
CA GLN A 42 11.06 -15.69 17.50
C GLN A 42 9.95 -15.31 18.47
N GLU A 43 9.25 -16.31 19.00
CA GLU A 43 8.21 -16.18 20.00
C GLU A 43 8.53 -17.19 21.12
N GLY A 44 9.23 -16.72 22.16
CA GLY A 44 9.75 -17.58 23.23
C GLY A 44 10.81 -18.57 22.72
N ALA A 45 10.56 -19.87 22.92
CA ALA A 45 11.44 -20.95 22.45
C ALA A 45 11.21 -21.33 20.97
N SER A 46 10.13 -20.82 20.35
CA SER A 46 9.76 -21.14 18.98
C SER A 46 10.17 -20.04 18.01
N TYR A 47 10.33 -20.38 16.73
CA TYR A 47 10.54 -19.38 15.69
C TYR A 47 9.85 -19.78 14.38
N ARG A 48 9.51 -18.77 13.58
CA ARG A 48 9.07 -18.93 12.20
C ARG A 48 9.86 -18.02 11.28
N ILE A 49 9.99 -18.44 10.02
CA ILE A 49 10.57 -17.62 8.96
C ILE A 49 9.43 -17.09 8.12
N VAL A 50 9.38 -15.77 7.95
CA VAL A 50 8.41 -15.10 7.07
C VAL A 50 9.17 -14.28 6.04
N GLU A 51 8.58 -14.13 4.87
CA GLU A 51 9.14 -13.34 3.79
C GLU A 51 8.16 -12.23 3.43
N HIS A 52 8.65 -10.99 3.42
CA HIS A 52 7.85 -9.82 3.05
C HIS A 52 8.55 -9.03 1.98
N SER A 53 7.77 -8.53 1.01
CA SER A 53 8.29 -7.64 0.00
C SER A 53 8.63 -6.27 0.60
N TRP A 54 9.47 -5.52 -0.09
CA TRP A 54 9.77 -4.13 0.25
C TRP A 54 8.51 -3.26 0.37
N SER A 55 7.53 -3.48 -0.52
CA SER A 55 6.28 -2.72 -0.50
C SER A 55 5.45 -2.99 0.75
N VAL A 56 5.45 -4.23 1.25
CA VAL A 56 4.79 -4.59 2.51
C VAL A 56 5.44 -3.86 3.67
N PHE A 57 6.77 -3.82 3.75
CA PHE A 57 7.49 -3.06 4.78
C PHE A 57 7.17 -1.57 4.77
N ARG A 58 7.12 -0.97 3.57
CA ARG A 58 6.78 0.46 3.43
C ARG A 58 5.34 0.74 3.83
N SER A 59 4.43 -0.17 3.53
CA SER A 59 3.02 -0.05 3.92
C SER A 59 2.86 -0.19 5.42
N PHE A 60 3.53 -1.17 6.03
CA PHE A 60 3.58 -1.36 7.48
C PHE A 60 4.16 -0.13 8.19
N GLN A 61 5.30 0.37 7.72
CA GLN A 61 5.91 1.60 8.20
C GLN A 61 4.94 2.78 8.12
N SER A 62 4.24 2.95 6.99
CA SER A 62 3.24 4.01 6.83
C SER A 62 2.07 3.85 7.81
N ALA A 63 1.59 2.63 8.03
CA ALA A 63 0.50 2.33 8.96
C ALA A 63 0.89 2.67 10.41
N VAL A 64 2.08 2.24 10.86
CA VAL A 64 2.59 2.55 12.20
C VAL A 64 2.78 4.07 12.39
N MET A 65 3.26 4.76 11.36
CA MET A 65 3.43 6.22 11.38
C MET A 65 2.11 7.00 11.27
N GLY A 66 1.03 6.35 10.84
CA GLY A 66 -0.31 6.93 10.68
C GLY A 66 -1.13 6.99 11.96
N VAL A 67 -0.71 6.31 13.02
CA VAL A 67 -1.36 6.33 14.35
C VAL A 67 -1.15 7.71 14.99
N ASP A 68 -2.08 8.64 14.78
CA ASP A 68 -2.00 10.02 15.31
C ASP A 68 -3.18 10.34 16.24
N LYS A 69 -2.89 11.08 17.33
CA LYS A 69 -3.82 11.51 18.39
C LYS A 69 -4.47 10.41 19.22
N HIS A 70 -3.68 9.48 19.75
CA HIS A 70 -4.13 8.75 20.94
C HIS A 70 -3.62 9.47 22.19
N GLU A 71 -4.48 9.75 23.17
CA GLU A 71 -4.10 10.27 24.50
C GLU A 71 -3.43 9.15 25.33
N CYS A 72 -2.41 8.50 24.77
CA CYS A 72 -1.64 7.41 25.39
C CYS A 72 -0.47 7.97 26.21
N HIS A 73 -0.71 8.80 27.23
CA HIS A 73 0.32 9.29 28.17
C HIS A 73 1.69 9.72 27.55
N GLY A 74 1.72 10.18 26.29
CA GLY A 74 2.95 10.59 25.58
C GLY A 74 3.76 9.50 24.86
N LEU A 75 3.44 8.21 24.99
CA LEU A 75 4.24 7.12 24.39
C LEU A 75 4.12 7.05 22.87
N CYS A 76 2.94 7.28 22.30
CA CYS A 76 2.77 7.33 20.84
C CYS A 76 3.46 8.56 20.24
N ALA A 77 3.54 9.67 20.98
CA ALA A 77 4.29 10.86 20.57
C ALA A 77 5.81 10.61 20.62
N ALA A 78 6.30 9.92 21.66
CA ALA A 78 7.69 9.51 21.78
C ALA A 78 8.10 8.51 20.68
N LEU A 79 7.26 7.51 20.41
CA LEU A 79 7.41 6.56 19.30
C LEU A 79 7.47 7.31 17.96
N GLN A 80 6.49 8.18 17.67
CA GLN A 80 6.54 8.98 16.45
C GLN A 80 7.78 9.86 16.35
N HIS A 81 8.22 10.46 17.46
CA HIS A 81 9.41 11.30 17.48
C HIS A 81 10.68 10.48 17.19
N ALA A 82 10.88 9.37 17.91
CA ALA A 82 12.00 8.44 17.72
C ALA A 82 12.03 7.87 16.29
N MET A 83 10.86 7.45 15.77
CA MET A 83 10.73 6.94 14.42
C MET A 83 10.97 8.03 13.37
N ARG A 84 10.43 9.24 13.51
CA ARG A 84 10.70 10.36 12.56
C ARG A 84 12.20 10.68 12.44
N HIS A 85 12.93 10.59 13.55
CA HIS A 85 14.38 10.77 13.53
C HIS A 85 15.09 9.63 12.80
N GLN A 86 14.72 8.37 13.06
CA GLN A 86 15.34 7.22 12.38
C GLN A 86 14.97 7.11 10.89
N LEU A 87 13.75 7.46 10.49
CA LEU A 87 13.30 7.44 9.10
C LEU A 87 14.02 8.47 8.20
N ARG A 88 14.70 9.45 8.81
CA ARG A 88 15.57 10.41 8.12
C ARG A 88 17.05 10.00 8.09
N LEU A 89 17.47 8.98 8.84
CA LEU A 89 18.86 8.56 8.95
C LEU A 89 19.46 7.94 7.67
N PRO A 90 18.78 7.05 6.91
CA PRO A 90 19.39 6.50 5.69
C PRO A 90 19.63 7.59 4.63
N VAL A 91 18.94 8.73 4.73
CA VAL A 91 19.06 9.88 3.85
C VAL A 91 20.23 10.79 4.26
N LYS A 92 20.52 10.90 5.56
CA LYS A 92 21.57 11.80 6.09
C LYS A 92 22.96 11.18 6.16
N LYS A 93 23.07 9.84 6.23
CA LYS A 93 24.36 9.14 6.35
C LYS A 93 24.96 8.70 5.01
N VAL A 94 24.26 8.90 3.90
CA VAL A 94 24.71 8.44 2.59
C VAL A 94 25.10 9.63 1.71
N GLY A 95 26.18 9.49 0.94
CA GLY A 95 26.58 10.51 -0.02
C GLY A 95 25.51 10.74 -1.08
N PHE A 96 25.48 11.95 -1.66
CA PHE A 96 24.51 12.38 -2.68
C PHE A 96 24.27 11.36 -3.80
N ARG A 97 25.32 10.67 -4.27
CA ARG A 97 25.24 9.66 -5.32
C ARG A 97 24.44 8.42 -4.89
N THR A 98 24.50 8.03 -3.62
CA THR A 98 23.74 6.91 -3.04
C THR A 98 22.30 7.34 -2.77
N TRP A 99 22.10 8.58 -2.31
CA TRP A 99 20.78 9.20 -2.20
C TRP A 99 20.01 9.22 -3.53
N CYS A 100 20.67 9.65 -4.62
CA CYS A 100 20.08 9.61 -5.96
C CYS A 100 19.72 8.19 -6.40
N LYS A 101 20.54 7.17 -6.09
CA LYS A 101 20.24 5.76 -6.41
C LYS A 101 19.05 5.22 -5.62
N ILE A 102 18.90 5.63 -4.36
CA ILE A 102 17.77 5.27 -3.48
C ILE A 102 16.44 5.79 -4.05
N HIS A 103 16.44 6.98 -4.66
CA HIS A 103 15.23 7.64 -5.15
C HIS A 103 14.96 7.44 -6.66
N LEU A 104 15.97 7.17 -7.49
CA LEU A 104 15.83 7.08 -8.95
C LEU A 104 15.68 5.63 -9.48
N HIS A 105 14.89 4.79 -8.80
CA HIS A 105 14.40 3.48 -9.27
C HIS A 105 15.43 2.37 -9.55
N HIS A 106 16.71 2.53 -9.17
CA HIS A 106 17.73 1.50 -9.34
C HIS A 106 18.37 1.12 -8.00
N HIS A 107 17.89 0.03 -7.42
CA HIS A 107 18.41 -0.48 -6.17
C HIS A 107 19.65 -1.34 -6.42
N THR A 108 20.81 -0.87 -6.00
CA THR A 108 22.03 -1.70 -5.96
C THR A 108 22.00 -2.59 -4.73
N GLU A 109 22.82 -3.64 -4.71
CA GLU A 109 23.00 -4.49 -3.52
C GLU A 109 23.32 -3.67 -2.26
N THR A 110 24.24 -2.71 -2.36
CA THR A 110 24.53 -1.74 -1.29
C THR A 110 23.30 -0.95 -0.83
N THR A 111 22.42 -0.59 -1.76
CA THR A 111 21.20 0.15 -1.41
C THR A 111 20.21 -0.77 -0.70
N ILE A 112 20.10 -2.02 -1.15
CA ILE A 112 19.21 -3.01 -0.54
C ILE A 112 19.65 -3.30 0.89
N GLU A 113 20.97 -3.43 1.10
CA GLU A 113 21.56 -3.68 2.42
C GLU A 113 21.34 -2.51 3.39
N LEU A 114 21.53 -1.27 2.93
CA LEU A 114 21.20 -0.07 3.72
C LEU A 114 19.73 -0.05 4.16
N PHE A 115 18.81 -0.51 3.31
CA PHE A 115 17.40 -0.60 3.68
C PHE A 115 17.10 -1.81 4.56
N ARG A 116 17.86 -2.91 4.45
CA ARG A 116 17.79 -4.04 5.39
C ARG A 116 18.11 -3.56 6.80
N GLU A 117 19.24 -2.89 6.98
CA GLU A 117 19.65 -2.30 8.27
C GLU A 117 18.60 -1.30 8.76
N HIS A 118 18.12 -0.42 7.88
CA HIS A 118 17.09 0.55 8.24
C HIS A 118 15.78 -0.10 8.71
N PHE A 119 15.33 -1.16 8.04
CA PHE A 119 14.12 -1.88 8.44
C PHE A 119 14.35 -2.71 9.70
N GLN A 120 15.56 -3.21 9.94
CA GLN A 120 15.93 -3.86 11.19
C GLN A 120 15.85 -2.86 12.35
N ASP A 121 16.51 -1.71 12.25
CA ASP A 121 16.47 -0.64 13.26
C ASP A 121 15.03 -0.21 13.57
N PHE A 122 14.20 -0.10 12.52
CA PHE A 122 12.79 0.24 12.64
C PHE A 122 12.01 -0.83 13.43
N LEU A 123 12.22 -2.12 13.15
CA LEU A 123 11.55 -3.22 13.85
C LEU A 123 12.01 -3.33 15.31
N ASP A 124 13.31 -3.16 15.57
CA ASP A 124 13.87 -3.21 16.91
C ASP A 124 13.33 -2.08 17.78
N LEU A 125 13.27 -0.86 17.23
CA LEU A 125 12.67 0.28 17.93
C LEU A 125 11.17 0.05 18.20
N LEU A 126 10.45 -0.51 17.24
CA LEU A 126 9.03 -0.81 17.40
C LEU A 126 8.80 -1.87 18.49
N LEU A 127 9.56 -2.96 18.48
CA LEU A 127 9.47 -4.01 19.49
C LEU A 127 9.87 -3.50 20.87
N PHE A 128 10.95 -2.72 20.97
CA PHE A 128 11.37 -2.10 22.23
C PHE A 128 10.23 -1.28 22.83
N LEU A 129 9.55 -0.47 22.01
CA LEU A 129 8.46 0.38 22.48
C LEU A 129 7.18 -0.41 22.78
N LEU A 130 6.89 -1.49 22.05
CA LEU A 130 5.73 -2.36 22.32
C LEU A 130 5.92 -3.30 23.52
N GLN A 131 7.17 -3.55 23.94
CA GLN A 131 7.52 -4.36 25.10
C GLN A 131 7.39 -3.60 26.43
N GLU A 132 7.31 -2.27 26.40
CA GLU A 132 7.06 -1.50 27.62
C GLU A 132 5.64 -1.77 28.16
N PRO A 133 5.49 -2.21 29.43
CA PRO A 133 4.18 -2.54 30.01
C PRO A 133 3.17 -1.37 29.99
N GLN A 134 3.67 -0.14 29.93
CA GLN A 134 2.88 1.10 29.89
C GLN A 134 2.48 1.50 28.45
N ALA A 135 3.03 0.86 27.41
CA ALA A 135 2.83 1.18 26.00
C ALA A 135 1.66 0.46 25.32
N ARG A 136 0.78 -0.19 26.10
CA ARG A 136 -0.45 -0.82 25.58
C ARG A 136 -1.48 0.25 25.20
N CYS A 137 -1.24 0.91 24.08
CA CYS A 137 -2.19 1.81 23.45
C CYS A 137 -3.15 0.98 22.57
N ALA A 138 -4.46 1.14 22.79
CA ALA A 138 -5.51 0.44 22.05
C ALA A 138 -5.43 0.68 20.52
N ALA A 139 -4.89 1.82 20.09
CA ALA A 139 -4.68 2.14 18.67
C ALA A 139 -3.66 1.24 17.96
N PHE A 140 -2.80 0.50 18.67
CA PHE A 140 -1.96 -0.55 18.06
C PHE A 140 -2.65 -1.92 18.01
N GLY A 141 -3.75 -2.10 18.75
CA GLY A 141 -4.64 -3.26 18.63
C GLY A 141 -5.63 -3.13 17.48
N GLU A 142 -5.96 -1.88 17.11
CA GLU A 142 -6.87 -1.52 16.01
C GLU A 142 -6.11 -0.73 14.93
N LEU A 143 -5.12 -1.33 14.27
CA LEU A 143 -4.72 -0.80 12.96
C LEU A 143 -5.89 -1.08 12.01
N PRO A 144 -6.62 -0.07 11.50
CA PRO A 144 -7.65 -0.32 10.50
C PRO A 144 -6.93 -0.79 9.25
N ALA A 145 -6.93 -2.10 9.02
CA ALA A 145 -6.42 -2.67 7.80
C ALA A 145 -7.46 -2.40 6.70
N SER A 146 -7.56 -1.15 6.24
CA SER A 146 -8.48 -0.74 5.16
C SER A 146 -7.99 -1.16 3.78
N ARG A 147 -7.47 -2.39 3.63
CA ARG A 147 -6.89 -2.88 2.37
C ARG A 147 -7.99 -3.17 1.36
N ALA A 148 -7.81 -2.78 0.11
CA ALA A 148 -8.66 -3.21 -1.01
C ALA A 148 -7.85 -4.11 -1.96
N GLU A 149 -8.38 -5.27 -2.33
CA GLU A 149 -7.72 -6.23 -3.22
C GLU A 149 -8.64 -6.64 -4.36
N ILE A 150 -8.22 -6.49 -5.60
CA ILE A 150 -8.89 -7.01 -6.78
C ILE A 150 -8.58 -8.50 -6.88
N LEU A 151 -9.55 -9.33 -6.50
CA LEU A 151 -9.42 -10.79 -6.48
C LEU A 151 -9.34 -11.36 -7.91
N ARG A 152 -10.27 -10.91 -8.77
CA ARG A 152 -10.40 -11.38 -10.15
C ARG A 152 -11.16 -10.40 -11.01
N VAL A 153 -11.18 -10.66 -12.31
CA VAL A 153 -11.94 -9.91 -13.30
C VAL A 153 -12.86 -10.86 -14.06
N ASP A 154 -14.14 -10.53 -14.09
CA ASP A 154 -15.17 -11.26 -14.81
C ASP A 154 -15.56 -10.46 -16.06
N VAL A 155 -15.60 -11.14 -17.21
CA VAL A 155 -15.94 -10.53 -18.51
C VAL A 155 -17.28 -11.09 -18.99
N ARG A 156 -18.31 -10.23 -19.07
CA ARG A 156 -19.70 -10.67 -19.31
C ARG A 156 -20.05 -10.88 -20.79
N ALA A 157 -19.22 -10.39 -21.72
CA ALA A 157 -19.48 -10.44 -23.16
C ALA A 157 -18.25 -10.88 -23.98
N PRO A 158 -18.45 -11.58 -25.12
CA PRO A 158 -17.36 -12.03 -26.00
C PRO A 158 -16.64 -10.89 -26.74
N LYS A 159 -17.31 -9.74 -26.93
CA LYS A 159 -16.69 -8.48 -27.36
C LYS A 159 -16.96 -7.44 -26.27
N PRO A 160 -16.15 -7.45 -25.20
CA PRO A 160 -16.46 -6.67 -24.02
C PRO A 160 -16.29 -5.18 -24.26
N THR A 161 -17.29 -4.41 -23.86
CA THR A 161 -17.17 -2.99 -23.60
C THR A 161 -16.60 -2.78 -22.19
N LYS A 162 -16.33 -1.52 -21.81
CA LYS A 162 -15.86 -1.20 -20.45
C LYS A 162 -16.84 -1.63 -19.35
N ASP A 163 -18.14 -1.60 -19.61
CA ASP A 163 -19.16 -2.01 -18.65
C ASP A 163 -19.26 -3.54 -18.50
N ASP A 164 -18.79 -4.29 -19.51
CA ASP A 164 -18.77 -5.76 -19.48
C ASP A 164 -17.60 -6.32 -18.68
N VAL A 165 -16.63 -5.49 -18.29
CA VAL A 165 -15.45 -5.88 -17.50
C VAL A 165 -15.68 -5.51 -16.03
N ILE A 166 -15.91 -6.52 -15.21
CA ILE A 166 -16.21 -6.38 -13.78
C ILE A 166 -15.03 -6.85 -12.93
N PHE A 167 -14.51 -5.95 -12.11
CA PHE A 167 -13.49 -6.23 -11.12
C PHE A 167 -14.17 -6.59 -9.80
N LEU A 168 -13.82 -7.75 -9.24
CA LEU A 168 -14.29 -8.18 -7.92
C LEU A 168 -13.26 -7.77 -6.88
N LEU A 169 -13.64 -6.83 -6.02
CA LEU A 169 -12.81 -6.29 -4.95
C LEU A 169 -13.18 -6.97 -3.64
N ARG A 170 -12.17 -7.24 -2.82
CA ARG A 170 -12.30 -7.51 -1.39
C ARG A 170 -11.82 -6.31 -0.63
N VAL A 171 -12.71 -5.71 0.16
CA VAL A 171 -12.36 -4.62 1.07
C VAL A 171 -12.25 -5.21 2.47
N HIS A 172 -11.15 -4.91 3.14
CA HIS A 172 -10.94 -5.19 4.54
C HIS A 172 -11.27 -3.92 5.31
N ASP A 173 -12.11 -3.98 6.34
CA ASP A 173 -12.44 -2.82 7.16
C ASP A 173 -12.66 -3.25 8.62
N ALA A 174 -11.92 -2.65 9.55
CA ALA A 174 -12.05 -2.87 11.00
C ALA A 174 -12.20 -4.34 11.48
N GLY A 175 -11.62 -5.31 10.75
CA GLY A 175 -11.70 -6.74 11.08
C GLY A 175 -12.77 -7.54 10.33
N GLU A 176 -13.63 -6.86 9.57
CA GLU A 176 -14.55 -7.47 8.61
C GLU A 176 -13.97 -7.43 7.19
N ASN A 177 -14.50 -8.30 6.32
CA ASN A 177 -14.23 -8.24 4.90
C ASN A 177 -15.53 -8.36 4.10
N TYR A 178 -15.64 -7.55 3.05
CA TYR A 178 -16.80 -7.58 2.17
C TYR A 178 -16.38 -7.46 0.70
N GLY A 179 -17.24 -8.01 -0.16
CA GLY A 179 -17.07 -8.00 -1.60
C GLY A 179 -17.74 -6.78 -2.23
N VAL A 180 -17.06 -6.17 -3.19
CA VAL A 180 -17.60 -5.07 -4.01
C VAL A 180 -17.33 -5.40 -5.47
N GLN A 181 -18.32 -5.19 -6.34
CA GLN A 181 -18.14 -5.31 -7.78
C GLN A 181 -18.00 -3.92 -8.38
N GLN A 182 -16.97 -3.70 -9.18
CA GLN A 182 -16.77 -2.43 -9.87
C GLN A 182 -16.49 -2.67 -11.35
N SER A 183 -17.17 -1.93 -12.22
CA SER A 183 -16.87 -2.00 -13.67
C SER A 183 -15.66 -1.15 -14.02
N TRP A 184 -15.12 -1.33 -15.21
CA TRP A 184 -14.10 -0.41 -15.73
C TRP A 184 -14.59 1.04 -15.76
N THR A 185 -15.83 1.26 -16.17
CA THR A 185 -16.45 2.59 -16.18
C THR A 185 -16.55 3.18 -14.77
N ALA A 186 -16.73 2.35 -13.74
CA ALA A 186 -16.68 2.81 -12.36
C ALA A 186 -15.27 3.32 -11.96
N PHE A 187 -14.19 2.69 -12.46
CA PHE A 187 -12.83 3.21 -12.29
C PHE A 187 -12.61 4.52 -13.05
N ASP A 188 -13.13 4.65 -14.27
CA ASP A 188 -13.09 5.92 -15.02
C ASP A 188 -13.83 7.03 -14.26
N ASN A 189 -14.98 6.70 -13.66
CA ASN A 189 -15.76 7.62 -12.82
C ASN A 189 -15.02 8.00 -11.54
N LEU A 190 -14.39 7.02 -10.86
CA LEU A 190 -13.53 7.26 -9.70
C LEU A 190 -12.44 8.28 -10.03
N ARG A 191 -11.71 8.09 -11.14
CA ARG A 191 -10.71 9.05 -11.60
C ARG A 191 -11.32 10.44 -11.80
N ASN A 192 -12.42 10.51 -12.54
CA ASN A 192 -13.05 11.79 -12.87
C ASN A 192 -13.53 12.54 -11.60
N ASP A 193 -14.10 11.82 -10.64
CA ASP A 193 -14.54 12.39 -9.36
C ASP A 193 -13.36 12.84 -8.50
N LEU A 194 -12.28 12.05 -8.45
CA LEU A 194 -11.03 12.45 -7.78
C LEU A 194 -10.44 13.72 -8.40
N LEU A 195 -10.37 13.80 -9.73
CA LEU A 195 -9.85 14.97 -10.44
C LEU A 195 -10.71 16.23 -10.18
N ARG A 196 -12.04 16.08 -10.09
CA ARG A 196 -12.95 17.19 -9.76
C ARG A 196 -12.72 17.70 -8.34
N VAL A 197 -12.64 16.79 -7.37
CA VAL A 197 -12.48 17.13 -5.95
C VAL A 197 -11.14 17.78 -5.68
N LEU A 198 -10.06 17.21 -6.22
CA LEU A 198 -8.72 17.78 -6.12
C LEU A 198 -8.68 19.15 -6.82
N ALA A 199 -9.32 19.25 -7.99
CA ALA A 199 -9.33 20.38 -8.91
C ALA A 199 -7.93 20.81 -9.42
N PRO A 200 -7.85 21.23 -10.69
CA PRO A 200 -6.58 21.67 -11.29
C PRO A 200 -5.99 22.87 -10.55
N GLY A 201 -4.69 22.81 -10.26
CA GLY A 201 -3.88 23.97 -9.87
C GLY A 201 -4.25 24.62 -8.52
N HIS A 202 -4.97 23.91 -7.64
CA HIS A 202 -5.20 24.43 -6.30
C HIS A 202 -3.88 24.44 -5.51
N VAL A 203 -3.66 25.52 -4.78
CA VAL A 203 -2.43 25.73 -4.02
C VAL A 203 -2.58 25.01 -2.68
N CYS A 204 -1.85 23.92 -2.49
CA CYS A 204 -1.63 23.33 -1.18
C CYS A 204 -0.24 22.72 -1.10
N ASP A 205 0.35 22.73 0.10
CA ASP A 205 1.66 22.14 0.37
C ASP A 205 1.60 20.61 0.53
N GLY A 206 0.44 20.01 0.29
CA GLY A 206 0.16 18.59 0.43
C GLY A 206 0.29 17.78 -0.86
N VAL A 207 -0.16 16.53 -0.81
CA VAL A 207 -0.04 15.56 -1.93
C VAL A 207 -1.02 15.86 -3.08
N CYS A 208 -2.00 16.73 -2.87
CA CYS A 208 -3.13 16.90 -3.78
C CYS A 208 -2.76 17.35 -5.22
N PRO A 209 -1.83 18.30 -5.46
CA PRO A 209 -1.43 18.67 -6.83
C PRO A 209 -0.74 17.52 -7.55
N TRP A 210 0.11 16.78 -6.82
CA TRP A 210 0.81 15.62 -7.35
C TRP A 210 -0.16 14.48 -7.67
N LEU A 211 -1.10 14.17 -6.78
CA LEU A 211 -2.12 13.14 -7.01
C LEU A 211 -2.99 13.49 -8.21
N TRP A 212 -3.34 14.76 -8.38
CA TRP A 212 -4.10 15.21 -9.54
C TRP A 212 -3.32 15.03 -10.84
N GLU A 213 -2.04 15.40 -10.87
CA GLU A 213 -1.19 15.19 -12.06
C GLU A 213 -1.02 13.71 -12.39
N GLU A 214 -0.80 12.87 -11.38
CA GLU A 214 -0.67 11.43 -11.52
C GLU A 214 -1.94 10.80 -12.11
N LEU A 215 -3.11 11.14 -11.55
CA LEU A 215 -4.40 10.65 -12.04
C LEU A 215 -4.70 11.14 -13.46
N ARG A 216 -4.29 12.37 -13.81
CA ARG A 216 -4.53 12.93 -15.14
C ARG A 216 -3.66 12.29 -16.21
N HIS A 217 -2.39 12.01 -15.90
CA HIS A 217 -1.41 11.60 -16.91
C HIS A 217 -1.14 10.10 -16.95
N ASN A 218 -1.32 9.38 -15.84
CA ASN A 218 -0.84 7.99 -15.73
C ASN A 218 -1.97 6.96 -15.61
N PHE A 219 -3.21 7.38 -15.38
CA PHE A 219 -4.34 6.46 -15.20
C PHE A 219 -4.66 5.62 -16.45
N ASP A 220 -4.63 6.22 -17.64
CA ASP A 220 -4.87 5.50 -18.90
C ASP A 220 -3.60 4.86 -19.48
N PHE A 221 -2.47 5.00 -18.78
CA PHE A 221 -1.15 4.62 -19.28
C PHE A 221 -0.44 3.70 -18.29
N PRO A 222 -0.84 2.42 -18.22
CA PRO A 222 -0.20 1.46 -17.34
C PRO A 222 1.30 1.37 -17.67
N THR A 223 2.14 1.56 -16.65
CA THR A 223 3.61 1.62 -16.78
C THR A 223 4.27 0.25 -16.94
N LYS A 224 3.48 -0.83 -17.02
CA LYS A 224 3.98 -2.19 -17.15
C LYS A 224 4.60 -2.37 -18.53
N LYS A 225 5.81 -2.94 -18.57
CA LYS A 225 6.42 -3.36 -19.83
C LYS A 225 5.61 -4.52 -20.41
N VAL A 226 5.01 -4.30 -21.56
CA VAL A 226 4.21 -5.28 -22.29
C VAL A 226 4.78 -5.49 -23.70
N GLY A 227 4.44 -6.60 -24.33
CA GLY A 227 4.83 -6.86 -25.73
C GLY A 227 4.18 -5.86 -26.69
N PHE A 228 4.73 -5.72 -27.90
CA PHE A 228 4.29 -4.75 -28.90
C PHE A 228 2.78 -4.83 -29.22
N PHE A 229 2.23 -6.04 -29.38
CA PHE A 229 0.80 -6.22 -29.67
C PHE A 229 -0.08 -5.77 -28.50
N THR A 230 0.26 -6.16 -27.27
CA THR A 230 -0.46 -5.69 -26.07
C THR A 230 -0.32 -4.19 -25.89
N TRP A 231 0.86 -3.61 -26.16
CA TRP A 231 1.07 -2.17 -26.14
C TRP A 231 0.16 -1.46 -27.16
N LEU A 232 0.06 -2.00 -28.38
CA LEU A 232 -0.79 -1.45 -29.43
C LEU A 232 -2.27 -1.56 -29.02
N ASP A 233 -2.70 -2.71 -28.48
CA ASP A 233 -4.07 -2.90 -27.99
C ASP A 233 -4.41 -1.95 -26.84
N LEU A 234 -3.48 -1.70 -25.90
CA LEU A 234 -3.62 -0.68 -24.85
C LEU A 234 -3.82 0.71 -25.45
N ARG A 235 -3.01 1.06 -26.47
CA ARG A 235 -3.07 2.38 -27.13
C ARG A 235 -4.34 2.57 -27.97
N LEU A 236 -4.87 1.47 -28.51
CA LEU A 236 -6.17 1.41 -29.18
C LEU A 236 -7.34 1.21 -28.21
N GLN A 237 -7.09 1.19 -26.90
CA GLN A 237 -8.07 0.97 -25.84
C GLN A 237 -8.96 -0.26 -26.06
N ARG A 238 -8.39 -1.35 -26.58
CA ARG A 238 -9.09 -2.62 -26.82
C ARG A 238 -9.14 -3.43 -25.54
N GLN A 239 -10.31 -4.00 -25.22
CA GLN A 239 -10.53 -4.84 -24.04
C GLN A 239 -10.21 -6.32 -24.33
N THR A 240 -8.94 -6.63 -24.57
CA THR A 240 -8.48 -8.03 -24.67
C THR A 240 -8.13 -8.57 -23.28
N THR A 241 -8.15 -9.89 -23.09
CA THR A 241 -7.74 -10.51 -21.81
C THR A 241 -6.37 -10.02 -21.33
N ALA A 242 -5.41 -9.84 -22.24
CA ALA A 242 -4.07 -9.35 -21.90
C ALA A 242 -4.10 -7.90 -21.40
N THR A 243 -4.88 -7.02 -22.05
CA THR A 243 -5.02 -5.63 -21.60
C THR A 243 -5.78 -5.52 -20.28
N ILE A 244 -6.83 -6.32 -20.09
CA ILE A 244 -7.62 -6.37 -18.86
C ILE A 244 -6.72 -6.75 -17.67
N GLU A 245 -5.84 -7.73 -17.84
CA GLU A 245 -4.92 -8.15 -16.79
C GLU A 245 -3.87 -7.07 -16.46
N VAL A 246 -3.38 -6.35 -17.47
CA VAL A 246 -2.48 -5.20 -17.26
C VAL A 246 -3.19 -4.10 -16.45
N TYR A 247 -4.45 -3.81 -16.78
CA TYR A 247 -5.25 -2.82 -16.07
C TYR A 247 -5.68 -3.29 -14.68
N ARG A 248 -5.92 -4.59 -14.46
CA ARG A 248 -6.15 -5.16 -13.13
C ARG A 248 -5.01 -4.83 -12.18
N GLU A 249 -3.77 -5.08 -12.59
CA GLU A 249 -2.61 -4.75 -11.77
C GLU A 249 -2.41 -3.24 -11.60
N HIS A 250 -2.73 -2.45 -12.63
CA HIS A 250 -2.64 -1.00 -12.57
C HIS A 250 -3.66 -0.41 -11.59
N PHE A 251 -4.91 -0.86 -11.65
CA PHE A 251 -5.97 -0.47 -10.72
C PHE A 251 -5.69 -0.95 -9.29
N GLN A 252 -5.10 -2.13 -9.10
CA GLN A 252 -4.64 -2.57 -7.78
C GLN A 252 -3.61 -1.60 -7.20
N GLN A 253 -2.61 -1.19 -7.99
CA GLN A 253 -1.59 -0.24 -7.55
C GLN A 253 -2.19 1.13 -7.22
N LEU A 254 -3.18 1.57 -8.00
CA LEU A 254 -3.93 2.79 -7.72
C LEU A 254 -4.70 2.67 -6.40
N LEU A 255 -5.42 1.58 -6.16
CA LEU A 255 -6.16 1.35 -4.92
C LEU A 255 -5.23 1.29 -3.71
N ASP A 256 -4.11 0.56 -3.81
CA ASP A 256 -3.09 0.51 -2.76
C ASP A 256 -2.55 1.91 -2.43
N ALA A 257 -2.30 2.73 -3.46
CA ALA A 257 -1.84 4.09 -3.28
C ALA A 257 -2.91 5.00 -2.67
N LEU A 258 -4.16 4.92 -3.15
CA LEU A 258 -5.28 5.73 -2.64
C LEU A 258 -5.58 5.36 -1.18
N VAL A 259 -5.77 4.08 -0.87
CA VAL A 259 -5.93 3.60 0.52
C VAL A 259 -4.75 4.03 1.38
N GLY A 260 -3.52 3.84 0.89
CA GLY A 260 -2.31 4.25 1.59
C GLY A 260 -2.27 5.75 1.89
N LEU A 261 -2.82 6.58 0.99
CA LEU A 261 -2.96 8.03 1.18
C LEU A 261 -4.08 8.38 2.17
N LEU A 262 -5.22 7.68 2.12
CA LEU A 262 -6.31 7.89 3.08
C LEU A 262 -5.93 7.51 4.51
N CYS A 263 -5.04 6.53 4.67
CA CYS A 263 -4.47 6.18 5.97
C CYS A 263 -3.45 7.23 6.49
N GLN A 264 -3.12 8.28 5.72
CA GLN A 264 -2.24 9.36 6.19
C GLN A 264 -3.06 10.40 6.96
N THR A 265 -2.84 10.47 8.27
CA THR A 265 -3.54 11.35 9.23
C THR A 265 -3.16 12.83 9.16
N ARG A 266 -2.39 13.28 8.15
CA ARG A 266 -1.86 14.65 8.07
C ARG A 266 -1.98 15.29 6.68
N ILE A 267 -3.17 15.29 6.10
CA ILE A 267 -3.44 16.13 4.94
C ILE A 267 -4.40 17.25 5.36
N HIS A 268 -3.82 18.40 5.72
CA HIS A 268 -4.54 19.61 6.15
C HIS A 268 -5.22 20.35 4.99
N CYS A 269 -5.59 19.65 3.92
CA CYS A 269 -6.29 20.22 2.78
C CYS A 269 -7.78 19.87 2.87
N GLU A 270 -8.64 20.89 2.92
CA GLU A 270 -10.10 20.70 2.95
C GLU A 270 -10.59 19.90 1.74
N ARG A 271 -9.97 20.11 0.57
CA ARG A 271 -10.31 19.34 -0.65
C ARG A 271 -9.96 17.87 -0.55
N PHE A 272 -8.95 17.53 0.24
CA PHE A 272 -8.60 16.13 0.46
C PHE A 272 -9.68 15.37 1.25
N HIS A 273 -10.54 16.06 2.01
CA HIS A 273 -11.71 15.42 2.65
C HIS A 273 -12.70 14.88 1.60
N GLY A 274 -12.82 15.53 0.45
CA GLY A 274 -13.60 15.00 -0.66
C GLY A 274 -12.99 13.71 -1.26
N VAL A 275 -11.67 13.55 -1.18
CA VAL A 275 -10.98 12.34 -1.67
C VAL A 275 -11.39 11.13 -0.82
N TYR A 276 -11.47 11.28 0.50
CA TYR A 276 -12.05 10.26 1.39
C TYR A 276 -13.45 9.87 0.95
N THR A 277 -14.31 10.86 0.69
CA THR A 277 -15.71 10.62 0.32
C THR A 277 -15.82 9.86 -1.00
N VAL A 278 -15.05 10.25 -2.01
CA VAL A 278 -15.05 9.63 -3.34
C VAL A 278 -14.55 8.19 -3.27
N VAL A 279 -13.46 7.92 -2.56
CA VAL A 279 -12.89 6.57 -2.45
C VAL A 279 -13.77 5.69 -1.56
N ALA A 280 -14.30 6.20 -0.45
CA ALA A 280 -15.22 5.46 0.41
C ALA A 280 -16.49 5.05 -0.36
N LYS A 281 -17.05 5.97 -1.17
CA LYS A 281 -18.19 5.66 -2.04
C LYS A 281 -17.86 4.57 -3.07
N PHE A 282 -16.66 4.60 -3.64
CA PHE A 282 -16.23 3.56 -4.58
C PHE A 282 -16.00 2.21 -3.90
N LEU A 283 -15.53 2.21 -2.66
CA LEU A 283 -15.27 1.00 -1.90
C LEU A 283 -16.50 0.48 -1.13
N THR A 284 -17.63 1.18 -1.14
CA THR A 284 -18.86 0.74 -0.49
C THR A 284 -19.88 0.29 -1.53
N SER A 285 -20.45 -0.90 -1.35
CA SER A 285 -21.49 -1.43 -2.23
C SER A 285 -22.80 -0.66 -2.05
N ASP A 286 -23.56 -0.47 -3.13
CA ASP A 286 -24.99 -0.13 -3.01
C ASP A 286 -25.68 -1.32 -2.27
N PRO A 287 -26.54 -1.10 -1.26
CA PRO A 287 -27.02 -2.15 -0.34
C PRO A 287 -27.74 -3.34 -0.97
N LYS A 288 -28.03 -3.30 -2.28
CA LYS A 288 -28.79 -4.32 -2.99
C LYS A 288 -27.95 -5.52 -3.46
N ASP A 289 -26.63 -5.36 -3.62
CA ASP A 289 -25.78 -6.40 -4.25
C ASP A 289 -24.84 -7.14 -3.28
N ALA A 290 -24.71 -6.66 -2.04
CA ALA A 290 -23.85 -7.29 -1.02
C ALA A 290 -24.35 -8.68 -0.55
N LEU A 291 -25.62 -9.01 -0.80
CA LEU A 291 -26.27 -10.23 -0.31
C LEU A 291 -26.08 -11.48 -1.19
N GLN A 292 -25.34 -11.42 -2.30
CA GLN A 292 -25.21 -12.57 -3.23
C GLN A 292 -23.78 -13.07 -3.49
N CYS A 293 -22.73 -12.48 -2.91
CA CYS A 293 -21.35 -12.84 -3.28
C CYS A 293 -20.53 -13.57 -2.21
N VAL A 294 -21.18 -14.11 -1.17
CA VAL A 294 -20.54 -15.06 -0.24
C VAL A 294 -21.33 -16.37 -0.23
N VAL A 295 -21.24 -17.11 -1.33
CA VAL A 295 -21.43 -18.56 -1.38
C VAL A 295 -20.28 -19.14 -2.20
#